data_AF-A0A257K598-F1
#
_entry.id   AF-A0A257K598-F1
#
_cell.length_a   1.000
_cell.length_b   1.000
_cell.length_c   1.000
_cell.angle_alpha   90.00
_cell.angle_beta   90.00
_cell.angle_gamma   90.00
#
_symmetry.space_group_name_H-M   'P 1'
#
loop_
_entity.id
_entity.type
_entity.pdbx_description
1 polymer ?
#
loop_
_entity_poly.entity_id
_entity_poly.type
_entity_poly.pdbx_seq_one_letter_code
_entity_poly.pdbx_strand_id
1 'polypeptide(L)'
;MAAASTTTSIINNWLKKGDKEKDNFNKFLCYWISFNCYYTSITGNPYDKQALDALKLYQPIEEPFKIMIEKHMIFFQNLLSVCPILDERINPKPPLNFNEITISNTIDILYRVRCNLFHGNKDINDKRDIEVISVALPVLEMIAKTFNEI
;
A
#
# COMPACT_ATOMS: atom_id res chain seq x y z
N MET A 1 2.41 21.96 -18.25
CA MET A 1 2.74 22.32 -16.85
C MET A 1 1.56 22.33 -15.87
N ALA A 2 0.29 22.43 -16.30
CA ALA A 2 -0.86 22.46 -15.37
C ALA A 2 -1.17 21.10 -14.68
N ALA A 3 -0.95 19.97 -15.37
CA ALA A 3 -1.32 18.63 -14.87
C ALA A 3 -0.52 18.18 -13.63
N ALA A 4 0.78 18.46 -13.57
CA ALA A 4 1.64 18.07 -12.45
C ALA A 4 1.21 18.72 -11.12
N SER A 5 0.81 20.01 -11.16
CA SER A 5 0.35 20.74 -9.98
C SER A 5 -0.94 20.20 -9.35
N THR A 6 -1.81 19.59 -10.18
CA THR A 6 -3.10 19.06 -9.74
C THR A 6 -2.93 17.71 -9.06
N THR A 7 -2.10 16.83 -9.64
CA THR A 7 -1.79 15.51 -9.07
C THR A 7 -1.13 15.64 -7.70
N THR A 8 -0.11 16.49 -7.57
CA THR A 8 0.57 16.74 -6.28
C THR A 8 -0.41 17.29 -5.23
N SER A 9 -1.37 18.13 -5.62
CA SER A 9 -2.42 18.60 -4.70
C SER A 9 -3.32 17.47 -4.22
N ILE A 10 -3.74 16.58 -5.12
CA ILE A 10 -4.60 15.42 -4.78
C ILE A 10 -3.88 14.48 -3.81
N ILE A 11 -2.63 14.10 -4.09
CA ILE A 11 -1.83 13.21 -3.24
C ILE A 11 -1.74 13.80 -1.83
N ASN A 12 -1.33 15.07 -1.72
CA ASN A 12 -1.17 15.74 -0.42
C ASN A 12 -2.48 15.89 0.36
N ASN A 13 -3.61 16.09 -0.31
CA ASN A 13 -4.91 16.19 0.35
C ASN A 13 -5.32 14.84 0.99
N TRP A 14 -5.05 13.72 0.30
CA TRP A 14 -5.31 12.38 0.85
C TRP A 14 -4.36 12.02 2.00
N LEU A 15 -3.07 12.38 1.91
CA LEU A 15 -2.13 12.24 3.03
C LEU A 15 -2.63 13.00 4.28
N LYS A 16 -2.98 14.28 4.12
CA LYS A 16 -3.49 15.12 5.21
C LYS A 16 -4.79 14.61 5.81
N LYS A 17 -5.65 14.00 4.99
CA LYS A 17 -6.87 13.35 5.47
C LYS A 17 -6.53 12.11 6.30
N GLY A 18 -5.61 11.26 5.81
CA GLY A 18 -5.13 10.08 6.54
C GLY A 18 -4.49 10.44 7.88
N ASP A 19 -3.68 11.49 7.95
CA ASP A 19 -3.04 11.92 9.20
C ASP A 19 -4.04 12.35 10.30
N LYS A 20 -5.26 12.73 9.91
CA LYS A 20 -6.34 13.14 10.83
C LYS A 20 -7.34 12.02 11.13
N GLU A 21 -7.26 10.92 10.40
CA GLU A 21 -8.19 9.81 10.53
C GLU A 21 -7.84 8.94 11.74
N LYS A 22 -8.87 8.57 12.51
CA LYS A 22 -8.72 7.80 13.75
C LYS A 22 -8.95 6.31 13.53
N ASP A 23 -9.85 5.98 12.61
CA ASP A 23 -10.14 4.60 12.28
C ASP A 23 -9.06 4.03 11.35
N ASN A 24 -8.46 2.91 11.73
CA ASN A 24 -7.33 2.32 10.99
C ASN A 24 -7.72 1.91 9.56
N PHE A 25 -8.96 1.46 9.37
CA PHE A 25 -9.46 1.09 8.04
C PHE A 25 -9.54 2.33 7.15
N ASN A 26 -10.23 3.38 7.59
CA ASN A 26 -10.33 4.64 6.85
C ASN A 26 -8.95 5.29 6.63
N LYS A 27 -8.05 5.17 7.61
CA LYS A 27 -6.67 5.66 7.51
C LYS A 27 -5.91 4.92 6.42
N PHE A 28 -6.01 3.60 6.38
CA PHE A 28 -5.44 2.77 5.32
C PHE A 28 -5.98 3.18 3.95
N LEU A 29 -7.29 3.41 3.83
CA LEU A 29 -7.90 3.87 2.57
C LEU A 29 -7.34 5.22 2.12
N CYS A 30 -7.19 6.19 3.03
CA CYS A 30 -6.64 7.50 2.68
C CYS A 30 -5.21 7.38 2.13
N TYR A 31 -4.34 6.62 2.81
CA TYR A 31 -2.97 6.41 2.33
C TYR A 31 -2.91 5.57 1.05
N TRP A 32 -3.82 4.61 0.88
CA TRP A 32 -3.92 3.84 -0.36
C TRP A 32 -4.30 4.73 -1.54
N ILE A 33 -5.27 5.62 -1.37
CA ILE A 33 -5.69 6.55 -2.44
C ILE A 33 -4.55 7.50 -2.79
N SER A 34 -3.83 8.02 -1.79
CA SER A 34 -2.61 8.81 -2.01
C SER A 34 -1.57 8.05 -2.82
N PHE A 35 -1.25 6.82 -2.41
CA PHE A 35 -0.30 5.95 -3.10
C PHE A 35 -0.75 5.62 -4.53
N ASN A 36 -2.05 5.37 -4.73
CA ASN A 36 -2.66 5.17 -6.04
C ASN A 36 -2.49 6.38 -6.96
N CYS A 37 -2.75 7.58 -6.48
CA CYS A 37 -2.52 8.80 -7.23
C CYS A 37 -1.04 8.94 -7.63
N TYR A 38 -0.11 8.62 -6.71
CA TYR A 38 1.31 8.61 -7.01
C TYR A 38 1.65 7.61 -8.12
N TYR A 39 1.38 6.31 -7.92
CA TYR A 39 1.82 5.29 -8.86
C TYR A 39 1.13 5.37 -10.23
N THR A 40 -0.11 5.85 -10.29
CA THR A 40 -0.79 6.07 -11.58
C THR A 40 -0.21 7.26 -12.32
N SER A 41 0.22 8.30 -11.61
CA SER A 41 0.81 9.50 -12.23
C SER A 41 2.17 9.24 -12.87
N ILE A 42 3.01 8.40 -12.25
CA ILE A 42 4.34 8.09 -12.79
C ILE A 42 4.27 7.04 -13.91
N THR A 43 3.34 6.08 -13.82
CA THR A 43 3.27 4.95 -14.78
C THR A 43 2.34 5.22 -15.95
N GLY A 44 1.43 6.20 -15.84
CA GLY A 44 0.39 6.48 -16.83
C GLY A 44 -0.66 5.37 -16.96
N ASN A 45 -0.61 4.33 -16.11
CA ASN A 45 -1.51 3.18 -16.17
C ASN A 45 -2.72 3.41 -15.24
N PRO A 46 -3.97 3.41 -15.74
CA PRO A 46 -5.16 3.59 -14.92
C PRO A 46 -5.58 2.32 -14.18
N TYR A 47 -5.01 1.17 -14.55
CA TYR A 47 -5.33 -0.13 -13.95
C TYR A 47 -4.33 -0.48 -12.86
N ASP A 48 -4.81 -0.64 -11.62
CA ASP A 48 -3.96 -0.80 -10.44
C ASP A 48 -2.88 -1.87 -10.57
N LYS A 49 -3.25 -3.08 -11.00
CA LYS A 49 -2.28 -4.17 -11.09
C LYS A 49 -1.17 -3.86 -12.10
N GLN A 50 -1.53 -3.30 -13.25
CA GLN A 50 -0.56 -2.92 -14.29
C GLN A 50 0.33 -1.76 -13.81
N ALA A 51 -0.25 -0.76 -13.15
CA ALA A 51 0.48 0.37 -12.59
C ALA A 51 1.45 -0.07 -11.48
N LEU A 52 1.03 -0.98 -10.60
CA LEU A 52 1.90 -1.53 -9.55
C LEU A 52 3.01 -2.41 -10.12
N ASP A 53 2.74 -3.21 -11.16
CA ASP A 53 3.76 -4.02 -11.82
C ASP A 53 4.80 -3.13 -12.53
N ALA A 54 4.38 -2.01 -13.12
CA ALA A 54 5.30 -1.00 -13.66
C ALA A 54 6.08 -0.26 -12.56
N LEU A 55 5.43 0.10 -11.45
CA LEU A 55 6.05 0.76 -10.30
C LEU A 55 7.20 -0.08 -9.72
N LYS A 56 7.04 -1.41 -9.62
CA LYS A 56 8.09 -2.30 -9.11
C LYS A 56 9.38 -2.28 -9.93
N LEU A 57 9.30 -1.83 -11.19
CA LEU A 57 10.45 -1.70 -12.10
C LEU A 57 10.97 -0.25 -12.17
N TYR A 58 10.30 0.69 -11.49
CA TYR A 58 10.63 2.11 -11.55
C TYR A 58 11.82 2.44 -10.65
N GLN A 59 13.01 2.48 -11.24
CA GLN A 59 14.30 2.67 -10.56
C GLN A 59 14.34 3.79 -9.49
N PRO A 60 13.70 4.97 -9.67
CA PRO A 60 13.77 6.03 -8.66
C PRO A 60 13.22 5.67 -7.27
N ILE A 61 12.39 4.63 -7.11
CA ILE A 61 11.90 4.22 -5.78
C ILE A 61 12.83 3.21 -5.09
N GLU A 62 13.81 2.63 -5.79
CA GLU A 62 14.60 1.51 -5.28
C GLU A 62 15.41 1.91 -4.04
N GLU A 63 16.22 2.96 -4.16
CA GLU A 63 17.06 3.43 -3.05
C GLU A 63 16.23 4.02 -1.89
N PRO A 64 15.23 4.90 -2.11
CA PRO A 64 14.36 5.36 -1.04
C PRO A 64 13.66 4.21 -0.29
N PHE A 65 13.25 3.16 -1.01
CA PHE A 65 12.62 2.00 -0.38
C PHE A 65 13.60 1.17 0.43
N LYS A 66 14.83 0.96 -0.06
CA LYS A 66 15.89 0.28 0.69
C LYS A 66 16.20 0.99 2.00
N ILE A 67 16.40 2.31 1.95
CA ILE A 67 16.62 3.15 3.14
C ILE A 67 15.44 3.02 4.12
N MET A 68 14.21 2.99 3.60
CA MET A 68 13.01 2.82 4.42
C MET A 68 13.00 1.46 5.15
N ILE A 69 13.34 0.37 4.47
CA ILE A 69 13.46 -0.95 5.10
C ILE A 69 14.53 -0.93 6.19
N GLU A 70 15.72 -0.42 5.91
CA GLU A 70 16.83 -0.39 6.87
C GLU A 70 16.46 0.39 8.14
N LYS A 71 15.80 1.53 7.98
CA LYS A 71 15.38 2.39 9.10
C LYS A 71 14.19 1.82 9.89
N HIS A 72 13.33 1.04 9.25
CA HIS A 72 12.03 0.63 9.79
C HIS A 72 11.80 -0.89 9.71
N MET A 73 12.88 -1.69 9.74
CA MET A 73 12.90 -3.13 9.51
C MET A 73 11.80 -3.89 10.27
N ILE A 74 11.56 -3.53 11.53
CA ILE A 74 10.55 -4.18 12.38
C ILE A 74 9.14 -4.12 11.78
N PHE A 75 8.76 -3.02 11.12
CA PHE A 75 7.44 -2.89 10.50
C PHE A 75 7.30 -3.79 9.28
N PHE A 76 8.36 -3.93 8.48
CA PHE A 76 8.37 -4.83 7.32
C PHE A 76 8.41 -6.30 7.75
N GLN A 77 9.11 -6.63 8.83
CA GLN A 77 9.08 -7.98 9.42
C GLN A 77 7.68 -8.32 9.96
N ASN A 78 7.04 -7.39 10.66
CA ASN A 78 5.65 -7.57 11.12
C ASN A 78 4.68 -7.76 9.94
N LEU A 79 4.90 -7.08 8.82
CA LEU A 79 4.10 -7.29 7.61
C LEU A 79 4.25 -8.72 7.05
N LEU A 80 5.43 -9.32 7.12
CA LEU A 80 5.61 -10.72 6.73
C LEU A 80 5.00 -11.68 7.75
N SER A 81 4.96 -11.32 9.04
CA SER A 81 4.45 -12.20 10.12
C SER A 81 2.98 -12.58 9.97
N VAL A 82 2.19 -11.76 9.25
CA VAL A 82 0.77 -12.02 8.98
C VAL A 82 0.55 -12.86 7.71
N CYS A 83 1.61 -13.24 7.01
CA CYS A 83 1.51 -14.22 5.92
C CYS A 83 1.14 -15.61 6.48
N PRO A 84 0.34 -16.41 5.75
CA PRO A 84 -0.21 -16.11 4.42
C PRO A 84 -1.39 -15.13 4.46
N ILE A 85 -1.48 -14.26 3.46
CA ILE A 85 -2.63 -13.38 3.24
C ILE A 85 -3.58 -14.05 2.23
N LEU A 86 -4.79 -14.38 2.68
CA LEU A 86 -5.82 -15.01 1.86
C LEU A 86 -6.32 -14.06 0.76
N ASP A 87 -6.89 -14.61 -0.31
CA ASP A 87 -7.68 -13.83 -1.26
C ASP A 87 -9.16 -14.02 -0.92
N GLU A 88 -9.85 -12.94 -0.60
CA GLU A 88 -11.26 -13.02 -0.20
C GLU A 88 -12.21 -12.56 -1.31
N ARG A 89 -11.67 -12.30 -2.50
CA ARG A 89 -12.47 -11.94 -3.68
C ARG A 89 -13.34 -13.10 -4.15
N ILE A 90 -14.39 -12.77 -4.90
CA ILE A 90 -15.33 -13.73 -5.53
C ILE A 90 -14.59 -14.85 -6.30
N ASN A 91 -13.51 -14.50 -6.99
CA ASN A 91 -12.61 -15.45 -7.67
C ASN A 91 -11.23 -15.39 -7.01
N PRO A 92 -11.02 -16.17 -5.92
CA PRO A 92 -9.82 -16.05 -5.12
C PRO A 92 -8.59 -16.59 -5.86
N LYS A 93 -7.48 -15.86 -5.79
CA LYS A 93 -6.14 -16.37 -6.16
C LYS A 93 -5.54 -17.14 -4.98
N PRO A 94 -4.45 -17.89 -5.19
CA PRO A 94 -3.70 -18.48 -4.09
C PRO A 94 -3.31 -17.44 -3.03
N PRO A 95 -3.21 -17.86 -1.75
CA PRO A 95 -2.70 -17.01 -0.68
C PRO A 95 -1.31 -16.47 -1.01
N LEU A 96 -1.05 -15.21 -0.66
CA LEU A 96 0.30 -14.67 -0.71
C LEU A 96 1.06 -15.17 0.51
N ASN A 97 2.16 -15.89 0.29
CA ASN A 97 2.99 -16.43 1.35
C ASN A 97 4.46 -16.10 1.05
N PHE A 98 4.92 -14.96 1.55
CA PHE A 98 6.28 -14.48 1.36
C PHE A 98 7.08 -14.59 2.66
N ASN A 99 8.38 -14.87 2.54
CA ASN A 99 9.33 -14.97 3.64
C ASN A 99 10.48 -13.96 3.54
N GLU A 100 10.44 -13.07 2.54
CA GLU A 100 11.49 -12.10 2.25
C GLU A 100 10.89 -10.70 2.05
N ILE A 101 11.57 -9.69 2.60
CA ILE A 101 11.22 -8.29 2.41
C ILE A 101 11.83 -7.80 1.10
N THR A 102 10.97 -7.59 0.10
CA THR A 102 11.34 -6.93 -1.17
C THR A 102 10.30 -5.87 -1.52
N ILE A 103 10.64 -4.94 -2.43
CA ILE A 103 9.68 -3.99 -3.01
C ILE A 103 8.47 -4.72 -3.56
N SER A 104 8.72 -5.77 -4.37
CA SER A 104 7.65 -6.53 -5.01
C SER A 104 6.73 -7.21 -3.99
N ASN A 105 7.30 -7.93 -3.01
CA ASN A 105 6.52 -8.65 -2.01
C ASN A 105 5.71 -7.70 -1.14
N THR A 106 6.32 -6.58 -0.73
CA THR A 106 5.64 -5.55 0.07
C THR A 106 4.46 -4.95 -0.68
N ILE A 107 4.66 -4.55 -1.94
CA ILE A 107 3.59 -3.99 -2.78
C ILE A 107 2.48 -5.02 -3.01
N ASP A 108 2.81 -6.28 -3.28
CA ASP A 108 1.80 -7.32 -3.50
C ASP A 108 1.00 -7.63 -2.24
N ILE A 109 1.63 -7.65 -1.05
CA ILE A 109 0.93 -7.79 0.24
C ILE A 109 -0.05 -6.62 0.42
N LEU A 110 0.41 -5.37 0.32
CA LEU A 110 -0.44 -4.19 0.52
C LEU A 110 -1.60 -4.15 -0.49
N TYR A 111 -1.34 -4.53 -1.75
CA TYR A 111 -2.36 -4.65 -2.77
C TYR A 111 -3.40 -5.73 -2.45
N ARG A 112 -2.96 -6.88 -1.92
CA ARG A 112 -3.90 -7.93 -1.49
C ARG A 112 -4.73 -7.48 -0.29
N VAL A 113 -4.12 -6.86 0.71
CA VAL A 113 -4.84 -6.28 1.85
C VAL A 113 -5.92 -5.34 1.34
N ARG A 114 -5.57 -4.39 0.46
CA ARG A 114 -6.55 -3.50 -0.16
C ARG A 114 -7.65 -4.27 -0.89
N CYS A 115 -7.31 -5.23 -1.74
CA CYS A 115 -8.31 -6.00 -2.47
C CYS A 115 -9.33 -6.65 -1.53
N ASN A 116 -8.87 -7.24 -0.43
CA ASN A 116 -9.76 -7.84 0.55
C ASN A 116 -10.61 -6.77 1.26
N LEU A 117 -10.10 -5.56 1.51
CA LEU A 117 -10.91 -4.48 2.11
C LEU A 117 -12.08 -4.01 1.23
N PHE A 118 -11.95 -4.05 -0.10
CA PHE A 118 -12.99 -3.55 -1.03
C PHE A 118 -13.89 -4.65 -1.61
N HIS A 119 -13.38 -5.87 -1.71
CA HIS A 119 -14.02 -6.96 -2.43
C HIS A 119 -14.12 -8.25 -1.62
N GLY A 120 -13.53 -8.27 -0.41
CA GLY A 120 -13.67 -9.37 0.53
C GLY A 120 -14.97 -9.29 1.29
N ASN A 121 -15.46 -10.44 1.73
CA ASN A 121 -16.59 -10.53 2.64
C ASN A 121 -16.12 -10.24 4.08
N LYS A 122 -15.64 -9.02 4.33
CA LYS A 122 -15.01 -8.66 5.60
C LYS A 122 -16.02 -8.27 6.65
N ASP A 123 -15.81 -8.81 7.85
CA ASP A 123 -16.44 -8.34 9.08
C ASP A 123 -15.48 -7.35 9.76
N ILE A 124 -15.96 -6.16 10.11
CA ILE A 124 -15.19 -5.16 10.85
C ILE A 124 -14.69 -5.68 12.21
N ASN A 125 -15.29 -6.76 12.71
CA ASN A 125 -14.94 -7.41 13.98
C ASN A 125 -14.04 -8.65 13.80
N ASP A 126 -13.65 -9.01 12.57
CA ASP A 126 -12.75 -10.13 12.36
C ASP A 126 -11.34 -9.78 12.88
N LYS A 127 -10.85 -10.62 13.80
CA LYS A 127 -9.56 -10.38 14.49
C LYS A 127 -8.38 -10.43 13.52
N ARG A 128 -8.43 -11.29 12.51
CA ARG A 128 -7.37 -11.42 11.50
C ARG A 128 -7.35 -10.16 10.63
N ASP A 129 -8.51 -9.65 10.25
CA ASP A 129 -8.60 -8.43 9.45
C ASP A 129 -8.07 -7.21 10.20
N ILE A 130 -8.42 -7.08 11.49
CA ILE A 130 -7.88 -6.03 12.36
C ILE A 130 -6.36 -6.14 12.46
N GLU A 131 -5.83 -7.35 12.69
CA GLU A 131 -4.39 -7.60 12.79
C GLU A 131 -3.67 -7.24 11.49
N VAL A 132 -4.15 -7.75 10.35
CA VAL A 132 -3.57 -7.49 9.02
C VAL A 132 -3.56 -6.00 8.71
N ILE A 133 -4.64 -5.27 8.98
CA ILE A 133 -4.68 -3.81 8.78
C ILE A 133 -3.68 -3.14 9.71
N SER A 134 -3.61 -3.54 10.99
CA SER A 134 -2.73 -2.90 11.98
C SER A 134 -1.25 -3.00 11.62
N VAL A 135 -0.82 -4.09 10.97
CA VAL A 135 0.58 -4.25 10.53
C VAL A 135 0.84 -3.65 9.14
N ALA A 136 -0.16 -3.65 8.24
CA ALA A 136 -0.03 -3.12 6.89
C ALA A 136 -0.07 -1.59 6.84
N LEU A 137 -0.87 -0.97 7.71
CA LEU A 137 -1.06 0.48 7.79
C LEU A 137 0.24 1.28 7.95
N PRO A 138 1.12 1.00 8.94
CA PRO A 138 2.34 1.77 9.10
C PRO A 138 3.27 1.65 7.89
N VAL A 139 3.32 0.48 7.23
CA VAL A 139 4.14 0.29 6.03
C VAL A 139 3.59 1.10 4.86
N LEU A 140 2.27 1.06 4.64
CA LEU A 140 1.63 1.87 3.60
C LEU A 140 1.78 3.38 3.85
N GLU A 141 1.65 3.82 5.10
CA GLU A 141 1.85 5.22 5.48
C GLU A 141 3.27 5.69 5.12
N MET A 142 4.29 4.91 5.48
CA MET A 142 5.69 5.23 5.16
C MET A 142 5.92 5.30 3.64
N ILE A 143 5.39 4.33 2.88
CA ILE A 143 5.50 4.30 1.42
C ILE A 143 4.82 5.52 0.81
N ALA A 144 3.57 5.80 1.19
CA ALA A 144 2.79 6.89 0.63
C ALA A 144 3.43 8.27 0.89
N LYS A 145 4.03 8.47 2.07
CA LYS A 145 4.74 9.71 2.42
C LYS A 145 6.07 9.83 1.68
N THR A 146 6.90 8.79 1.74
CA THR A 146 8.25 8.81 1.14
C THR A 146 8.18 8.98 -0.38
N PHE A 147 7.28 8.26 -1.04
CA PHE A 147 7.22 8.30 -2.50
C PHE A 147 6.69 9.63 -3.05
N ASN A 148 5.86 10.34 -2.28
CA ASN A 148 5.41 11.69 -2.64
C ASN A 148 6.53 12.74 -2.60
N GLU A 149 7.69 12.42 -2.04
CA GLU A 149 8.87 13.30 -2.00
C GLU A 149 9.86 13.03 -3.16
N ILE A 150 9.60 12.01 -4.00
CA ILE A 150 10.40 11.60 -5.17
C ILE A 150 9.81 12.20 -6.44
#